data_AF-A0A7J8LCP6-F1
#
_entry.id   AF-A0A7J8LCP6-F1
#
_cell.length_a   1.000
_cell.length_b   1.000
_cell.length_c   1.000
_cell.angle_alpha   90.00
_cell.angle_beta   90.00
_cell.angle_gamma   90.00
#
_symmetry.space_group_name_H-M   'P 1'
#
loop_
_entity.id
_entity.type
_entity.pdbx_description
1 polymer ?
#
loop_
_entity_poly.entity_id
_entity_poly.type
_entity_poly.pdbx_seq_one_letter_code
_entity_poly.pdbx_strand_id
1 'polypeptide(L)'
;MVFVFIICVAAPSCAWVDISNYKDLNLKKTPQLVELVEDSNADVEELMGLAPEKVLLKWMNFHLNKAGYEKTVANFSSDVKDGKAYAYLLNVLAPEFCNPLTLDTKDPVERAKLVLDHAERMGCKRYLSPKDITEGSTNLNLAFVAQIFHERNGLSTDSKKISFAERMTDDVQISREERCFRLWINSLGIESYVNNVFEDVRTGWILLEVLDKVAPGSVNWKHASKPPIKFPFRKVENCNQVVKIGRQLKFSVVNLGGNDIVQGNKKLIVGNLSLSLFFLYNFLINLICFTSIKEFSFVLHFYYYL
;
A
#
# COMPACT_ATOMS: atom_id res chain seq x y z
N MET A 1 -2.66 19.72 -15.82
CA MET A 1 -3.70 20.72 -16.18
C MET A 1 -5.01 19.95 -16.19
N VAL A 2 -5.80 19.89 -15.13
CA VAL A 2 -6.47 20.92 -14.31
C VAL A 2 -6.71 20.27 -12.92
N PHE A 3 -6.68 21.02 -11.82
CA PHE A 3 -6.67 20.59 -10.39
C PHE A 3 -5.31 20.58 -9.65
N VAL A 4 -4.28 21.25 -10.17
CA VAL A 4 -3.04 21.56 -9.41
C VAL A 4 -2.88 23.07 -9.15
N PHE A 5 -3.88 23.89 -9.46
CA PHE A 5 -3.82 25.34 -9.23
C PHE A 5 -5.15 25.82 -8.68
N ILE A 6 -5.08 26.78 -7.74
CA ILE A 6 -6.14 27.34 -6.87
C ILE A 6 -6.21 26.51 -5.57
N ILE A 7 -5.51 26.86 -4.49
CA ILE A 7 -5.62 28.14 -3.75
C ILE A 7 -4.23 28.71 -3.45
N CYS A 8 -3.80 29.69 -4.25
CA CYS A 8 -2.76 30.66 -3.90
C CYS A 8 -3.40 32.04 -3.96
N VAL A 9 -3.98 32.54 -2.87
CA VAL A 9 -4.16 33.98 -2.64
C VAL A 9 -4.07 34.29 -1.14
N ALA A 10 -3.01 35.04 -0.78
CA ALA A 10 -2.84 35.95 0.36
C ALA A 10 -2.74 35.41 1.81
N ALA A 11 -1.51 35.15 2.28
CA ALA A 11 -0.96 35.67 3.56
C ALA A 11 0.55 35.28 3.71
N PRO A 12 1.50 36.20 3.99
CA PRO A 12 2.94 35.88 4.05
C PRO A 12 3.44 35.19 5.32
N SER A 13 2.57 34.58 6.15
CA SER A 13 2.96 34.06 7.47
C SER A 13 2.45 32.65 7.80
N CYS A 14 1.87 31.92 6.85
CA CYS A 14 1.39 30.56 7.11
C CYS A 14 2.45 29.54 6.69
N ALA A 15 3.01 28.83 7.68
CA ALA A 15 3.78 27.62 7.45
C ALA A 15 3.00 26.70 6.51
N TRP A 16 3.65 26.24 5.44
CA TRP A 16 3.10 25.24 4.53
C TRP A 16 2.67 24.01 5.33
N VAL A 17 1.36 23.86 5.56
CA VAL A 17 0.80 22.60 6.05
C VAL A 17 0.77 21.70 4.84
N ASP A 18 1.64 20.71 4.83
CA ASP A 18 1.63 19.69 3.78
C ASP A 18 0.42 18.79 3.98
N ILE A 19 -0.72 19.20 3.39
CA ILE A 19 -1.99 18.48 3.40
C ILE A 19 -1.85 17.10 2.69
N SER A 20 -0.71 16.79 2.07
CA SER A 20 -0.40 15.47 1.47
C SER A 20 -0.16 14.36 2.48
N ASN A 21 0.14 14.67 3.75
CA ASN A 21 0.79 13.73 4.66
C ASN A 21 -0.07 12.51 5.08
N TYR A 22 -1.38 12.52 4.78
CA TYR A 22 -2.25 11.37 5.05
C TYR A 22 -2.30 10.36 3.89
N LYS A 23 -1.86 10.71 2.68
CA LYS A 23 -1.94 9.84 1.50
C LYS A 23 -1.14 8.55 1.63
N ASP A 24 -0.22 8.54 2.58
CA ASP A 24 0.72 7.47 2.85
C ASP A 24 0.34 6.62 4.09
N LEU A 25 -0.85 6.83 4.65
CA LEU A 25 -1.31 6.13 5.85
C LEU A 25 -1.70 4.69 5.52
N ASN A 26 -0.80 3.75 5.82
CA ASN A 26 -0.99 2.32 5.65
C ASN A 26 -0.14 1.52 6.65
N LEU A 27 -0.43 0.22 6.76
CA LEU A 27 0.25 -0.70 7.69
C LEU A 27 1.77 -0.78 7.50
N LYS A 28 2.32 -0.47 6.31
CA LYS A 28 3.77 -0.49 6.10
C LYS A 28 4.47 0.69 6.79
N LYS A 29 3.87 1.87 6.69
CA LYS A 29 4.41 3.09 7.29
C LYS A 29 4.00 3.25 8.75
N THR A 30 2.86 2.66 9.14
CA THR A 30 2.34 2.71 10.50
C THR A 30 1.85 1.33 10.93
N PRO A 31 2.77 0.41 11.30
CA PRO A 31 2.42 -0.96 11.69
C PRO A 31 1.47 -1.04 12.88
N GLN A 32 1.41 0.00 13.71
CA GLN A 32 0.50 0.09 14.85
C GLN A 32 -0.98 0.02 14.45
N LEU A 33 -1.32 0.31 13.18
CA LEU A 33 -2.68 0.22 12.65
C LEU A 33 -3.29 -1.19 12.76
N VAL A 34 -2.48 -2.22 13.01
CA VAL A 34 -2.97 -3.59 13.26
C VAL A 34 -3.87 -3.68 14.50
N GLU A 35 -3.76 -2.76 15.47
CA GLU A 35 -4.66 -2.73 16.62
C GLU A 35 -6.10 -2.35 16.24
N LEU A 36 -6.31 -1.78 15.04
CA LEU A 36 -7.64 -1.41 14.54
C LEU A 36 -8.46 -2.61 14.03
N VAL A 37 -7.85 -3.79 13.95
CA VAL A 37 -8.48 -5.01 13.46
C VAL A 37 -8.42 -6.08 14.54
N GLU A 38 -9.43 -6.96 14.55
CA GLU A 38 -9.38 -8.16 15.36
C GLU A 38 -8.31 -9.11 14.81
N ASP A 39 -7.81 -10.04 15.62
CA ASP A 39 -6.65 -10.91 15.31
C ASP A 39 -6.97 -11.97 14.21
N SER A 40 -7.79 -11.63 13.22
CA SER A 40 -8.15 -12.45 12.07
C SER A 40 -7.39 -12.00 10.82
N ASN A 41 -6.97 -12.97 9.99
CA ASN A 41 -6.20 -12.69 8.78
C ASN A 41 -6.99 -11.88 7.74
N ALA A 42 -8.32 -12.04 7.69
CA ALA A 42 -9.16 -11.38 6.69
C ALA A 42 -9.29 -9.87 6.97
N ASP A 43 -9.33 -9.47 8.24
CA ASP A 43 -9.53 -8.07 8.62
C ASP A 43 -8.29 -7.21 8.35
N VAL A 44 -7.09 -7.80 8.47
CA VAL A 44 -5.82 -7.15 8.10
C VAL A 44 -5.75 -6.91 6.60
N GLU A 45 -6.14 -7.89 5.78
CA GLU A 45 -6.17 -7.76 4.32
C GLU A 45 -7.16 -6.67 3.88
N GLU A 46 -8.35 -6.63 4.49
CA GLU A 46 -9.31 -5.55 4.25
C GLU A 46 -8.69 -4.19 4.59
N LEU A 47 -8.04 -4.05 5.75
CA LEU A 47 -7.40 -2.81 6.18
C LEU A 47 -6.33 -2.33 5.19
N MET A 48 -5.57 -3.24 4.57
CA MET A 48 -4.56 -2.90 3.56
C MET A 48 -5.16 -2.38 2.25
N GLY A 49 -6.38 -2.78 1.91
CA GLY A 49 -7.10 -2.34 0.72
C GLY A 49 -7.85 -1.01 0.89
N LEU A 50 -7.93 -0.49 2.12
CA LEU A 50 -8.67 0.75 2.40
C LEU A 50 -7.90 1.98 1.93
N ALA A 51 -8.65 2.93 1.36
CA ALA A 51 -8.16 4.28 1.13
C ALA A 51 -7.77 4.95 2.47
N PRO A 52 -6.77 5.85 2.50
CA PRO A 52 -6.30 6.48 3.73
C PRO A 52 -7.39 7.15 4.58
N GLU A 53 -8.39 7.75 3.93
CA GLU A 53 -9.54 8.37 4.59
C GLU A 53 -10.37 7.34 5.36
N LYS A 54 -10.53 6.14 4.80
CA LYS A 54 -11.24 5.03 5.45
C LYS A 54 -10.45 4.45 6.61
N VAL A 55 -9.13 4.40 6.51
CA VAL A 55 -8.27 3.98 7.63
C VAL A 55 -8.38 4.98 8.78
N LEU A 56 -8.35 6.29 8.52
CA LEU A 56 -8.55 7.32 9.54
C LEU A 56 -9.93 7.25 10.18
N LEU A 57 -10.99 6.94 9.42
CA LEU A 57 -12.33 6.70 9.99
C LEU A 57 -12.33 5.49 10.92
N LYS A 58 -11.69 4.39 10.53
CA LYS A 58 -11.58 3.18 11.37
C LYS A 58 -10.80 3.47 12.65
N TRP A 59 -9.70 4.22 12.56
CA TRP A 59 -8.92 4.70 13.70
C TRP A 59 -9.71 5.61 14.65
N MET A 60 -10.42 6.59 14.10
CA MET A 60 -11.21 7.52 14.90
C MET A 60 -12.30 6.76 15.68
N ASN A 61 -13.04 5.89 15.00
CA ASN A 61 -14.10 5.09 15.63
C ASN A 61 -13.54 4.10 16.67
N PHE A 62 -12.35 3.55 16.46
CA PHE A 62 -11.70 2.69 17.45
C PHE A 62 -11.55 3.38 18.82
N HIS A 63 -11.08 4.64 18.83
CA HIS A 63 -10.96 5.41 20.08
C HIS A 63 -12.30 5.93 20.60
N LEU A 64 -13.20 6.36 19.71
CA LEU A 64 -14.54 6.81 20.09
C LEU A 64 -15.35 5.71 20.78
N ASN A 65 -15.27 4.48 20.27
CA ASN A 65 -15.93 3.32 20.88
C ASN A 65 -15.34 3.04 22.28
N LYS A 66 -14.02 3.13 22.45
CA LYS A 66 -13.36 3.03 23.77
C LYS A 66 -13.81 4.14 24.74
N ALA A 67 -14.14 5.32 24.21
CA ALA A 67 -14.64 6.47 24.98
C ALA A 67 -16.12 6.36 25.37
N GLY A 68 -16.85 5.35 24.89
CA GLY A 68 -18.30 5.25 25.06
C GLY A 68 -19.09 6.24 24.20
N TYR A 69 -18.52 6.72 23.08
CA TYR A 69 -19.26 7.57 22.14
C TYR A 69 -20.27 6.73 21.35
N GLU A 70 -21.56 7.08 21.44
CA GLU A 70 -22.66 6.25 20.92
C GLU A 70 -22.77 6.23 19.38
N LYS A 71 -22.24 7.25 18.70
CA LYS A 71 -22.39 7.40 17.24
C LYS A 71 -21.16 6.88 16.51
N THR A 72 -21.39 6.28 15.35
CA THR A 72 -20.29 5.95 14.42
C THR A 72 -20.06 7.12 13.46
N VAL A 73 -18.81 7.54 13.32
CA VAL A 73 -18.39 8.56 12.35
C VAL A 73 -18.13 7.88 11.01
N ALA A 74 -18.94 8.18 10.00
CA ALA A 74 -18.82 7.59 8.65
C ALA A 74 -18.19 8.55 7.63
N ASN A 75 -18.11 9.85 7.95
CA ASN A 75 -17.52 10.88 7.09
C ASN A 75 -16.94 12.05 7.91
N PHE A 76 -16.01 12.81 7.32
CA PHE A 76 -15.39 14.00 7.94
C PHE A 76 -16.15 15.29 7.60
N SER A 77 -17.49 15.23 7.50
CA SER A 77 -18.33 16.40 7.24
C SER A 77 -19.49 16.48 8.22
N SER A 78 -20.67 15.94 7.88
CA SER A 78 -21.87 15.97 8.71
C SER A 78 -21.68 15.37 10.09
N ASP A 79 -20.83 14.36 10.22
CA ASP A 79 -20.74 13.56 11.45
C ASP A 79 -19.80 14.19 12.48
N VAL A 80 -18.96 15.14 12.06
CA VAL A 80 -17.98 15.81 12.91
C VAL A 80 -18.31 17.30 13.15
N LYS A 81 -19.28 17.86 12.41
CA LYS A 81 -19.58 19.30 12.43
C LYS A 81 -20.06 19.86 13.76
N ASP A 82 -20.61 19.01 14.64
CA ASP A 82 -21.01 19.43 15.98
C ASP A 82 -19.82 19.49 16.94
N GLY A 83 -18.64 19.01 16.56
CA GLY A 83 -17.44 19.00 17.40
C GLY A 83 -17.46 17.98 18.54
N LYS A 84 -18.55 17.20 18.72
CA LYS A 84 -18.62 16.21 19.81
C LYS A 84 -17.66 15.07 19.59
N ALA A 85 -17.61 14.52 18.37
CA ALA A 85 -16.68 13.44 18.03
C ALA A 85 -15.23 13.86 18.31
N TYR A 86 -14.84 15.09 17.96
CA TYR A 86 -13.51 15.61 18.28
C TYR A 86 -13.26 15.74 19.79
N ALA A 87 -14.23 16.25 20.56
CA ALA A 87 -14.09 16.37 22.01
C ALA A 87 -13.84 15.00 22.68
N TYR A 88 -14.62 13.98 22.30
CA TYR A 88 -14.40 12.61 22.80
C TYR A 88 -13.04 12.06 22.40
N LEU A 89 -12.66 12.21 21.12
CA LEU A 89 -11.37 11.73 20.61
C LEU A 89 -10.20 12.35 21.37
N LEU A 90 -10.18 13.69 21.52
CA LEU A 90 -9.11 14.40 22.21
C LEU A 90 -9.03 14.05 23.70
N ASN A 91 -10.17 13.81 24.35
CA ASN A 91 -10.20 13.36 25.75
C ASN A 91 -9.61 11.96 25.93
N VAL A 92 -9.73 11.07 24.95
CA VAL A 92 -9.09 9.75 24.99
C VAL A 92 -7.58 9.86 24.73
N LEU A 93 -7.19 10.66 23.74
CA LEU A 93 -5.79 10.74 23.29
C LEU A 93 -4.90 11.63 24.18
N ALA A 94 -5.50 12.63 24.83
CA ALA A 94 -4.81 13.59 25.66
C ALA A 94 -5.68 14.00 26.87
N PRO A 95 -5.98 13.05 27.78
CA PRO A 95 -6.82 13.30 28.95
C PRO A 95 -6.24 14.37 29.88
N GLU A 96 -4.92 14.60 29.86
CA GLU A 96 -4.24 15.62 30.67
C GLU A 96 -4.62 17.06 30.30
N PHE A 97 -5.17 17.29 29.11
CA PHE A 97 -5.64 18.61 28.65
C PHE A 97 -7.17 18.71 28.61
N CYS A 98 -7.87 17.69 29.11
CA CYS A 98 -9.33 17.64 29.12
C CYS A 98 -9.92 18.87 29.81
N ASN A 99 -10.91 19.47 29.14
CA ASN A 99 -11.74 20.52 29.71
C ASN A 99 -13.18 20.00 29.82
N PRO A 100 -13.71 19.76 31.04
CA PRO A 100 -15.07 19.26 31.24
C PRO A 100 -16.15 20.09 30.53
N LEU A 101 -15.90 21.39 30.34
CA LEU A 101 -16.83 22.31 29.68
C LEU A 101 -17.07 21.98 28.20
N THR A 102 -16.16 21.24 27.54
CA THR A 102 -16.25 20.92 26.10
C THR A 102 -17.52 20.12 25.76
N LEU A 103 -17.89 19.13 26.57
CA LEU A 103 -19.05 18.27 26.33
C LEU A 103 -20.37 18.95 26.75
N ASP A 104 -20.32 19.79 27.79
CA ASP A 104 -21.49 20.50 28.33
C ASP A 104 -21.86 21.74 27.50
N THR A 105 -20.91 22.30 26.75
CA THR A 105 -21.12 23.46 25.88
C THR A 105 -22.20 23.12 24.85
N LYS A 106 -23.29 23.91 24.80
CA LYS A 106 -24.42 23.67 23.86
C LYS A 106 -24.12 24.17 22.44
N ASP A 107 -23.45 25.31 22.33
CA ASP A 107 -23.14 25.95 21.06
C ASP A 107 -22.01 25.20 20.31
N PRO A 108 -22.25 24.72 19.06
CA PRO A 108 -21.24 24.02 18.29
C PRO A 108 -20.00 24.86 17.96
N VAL A 109 -20.14 26.18 17.79
CA VAL A 109 -19.02 27.06 17.44
C VAL A 109 -18.08 27.24 18.63
N GLU A 110 -18.62 27.52 19.82
CA GLU A 110 -17.84 27.53 21.07
C GLU A 110 -17.21 26.16 21.34
N ARG A 111 -17.92 25.05 21.10
CA ARG A 111 -17.36 23.70 21.25
C ARG A 111 -16.18 23.47 20.30
N ALA A 112 -16.31 23.85 19.04
CA ALA A 112 -15.25 23.75 18.05
C ALA A 112 -14.02 24.60 18.43
N LYS A 113 -14.23 25.77 19.03
CA LYS A 113 -13.13 26.59 19.56
C LYS A 113 -12.36 25.87 20.67
N LEU A 114 -13.07 25.29 21.64
CA LEU A 114 -12.44 24.53 22.72
C LEU A 114 -11.71 23.28 22.21
N VAL A 115 -12.26 22.59 21.21
CA VAL A 115 -11.60 21.46 20.52
C VAL A 115 -10.27 21.90 19.89
N LEU A 116 -10.26 23.02 19.18
CA LEU A 116 -9.04 23.55 18.56
C LEU A 116 -8.01 23.97 19.61
N ASP A 117 -8.45 24.59 20.70
CA ASP A 117 -7.57 24.97 21.81
C ASP A 117 -6.95 23.74 22.51
N HIS A 118 -7.70 22.64 22.64
CA HIS A 118 -7.20 21.36 23.15
C HIS A 118 -6.19 20.74 22.19
N ALA A 119 -6.51 20.69 20.89
CA ALA A 119 -5.60 20.19 19.85
C ALA A 119 -4.27 20.97 19.82
N GLU A 120 -4.32 22.29 20.01
CA GLU A 120 -3.12 23.12 20.07
C GLU A 120 -2.22 22.77 21.27
N ARG A 121 -2.81 22.47 22.44
CA ARG A 121 -2.08 22.03 23.63
C ARG A 121 -1.39 20.68 23.47
N MET A 122 -1.91 19.79 22.63
CA MET A 122 -1.27 18.51 22.32
C MET A 122 -0.20 18.59 21.23
N GLY A 123 0.08 19.79 20.68
CA GLY A 123 1.11 19.99 19.65
C GLY A 123 0.57 20.14 18.23
N CYS A 124 -0.76 20.07 18.02
CA CYS A 124 -1.32 20.27 16.68
C CYS A 124 -1.26 21.75 16.30
N LYS A 125 -0.54 22.07 15.22
CA LYS A 125 -0.57 23.37 14.53
C LYS A 125 -2.01 23.79 14.20
N ARG A 126 -2.37 25.02 14.56
CA ARG A 126 -3.68 25.60 14.28
C ARG A 126 -3.75 26.16 12.85
N TYR A 127 -4.59 25.57 12.01
CA TYR A 127 -4.91 26.08 10.67
C TYR A 127 -6.42 26.06 10.36
N LEU A 128 -7.23 25.39 11.18
CA LEU A 128 -8.68 25.45 11.13
C LEU A 128 -9.21 26.57 12.00
N SER A 129 -10.30 27.18 11.55
CA SER A 129 -11.17 27.99 12.38
C SER A 129 -12.35 27.17 12.92
N PRO A 130 -13.02 27.61 14.00
CA PRO A 130 -14.26 26.97 14.48
C PRO A 130 -15.36 26.87 13.42
N LYS A 131 -15.38 27.79 12.45
CA LYS A 131 -16.33 27.77 11.33
C LYS A 131 -16.08 26.61 10.37
N ASP A 132 -14.82 26.31 10.07
CA ASP A 132 -14.48 25.21 9.14
C ASP A 132 -14.95 23.84 9.64
N ILE A 133 -14.95 23.64 10.97
CA ILE A 133 -15.51 22.47 11.63
C ILE A 133 -17.04 22.50 11.50
N THR A 134 -17.69 23.59 11.91
CA THR A 134 -19.16 23.67 11.98
C THR A 134 -19.84 23.72 10.60
N GLU A 135 -19.14 24.18 9.57
CA GLU A 135 -19.55 24.11 8.16
C GLU A 135 -19.34 22.72 7.55
N GLY A 136 -18.59 21.84 8.23
CA GLY A 136 -18.37 20.46 7.80
C GLY A 136 -17.46 20.34 6.57
N SER A 137 -16.47 21.22 6.44
CA SER A 137 -15.53 21.20 5.30
C SER A 137 -14.72 19.91 5.29
N THR A 138 -15.03 19.00 4.35
CA THR A 138 -14.51 17.62 4.36
C THR A 138 -12.99 17.55 4.35
N ASN A 139 -12.34 18.31 3.46
CA ASN A 139 -10.88 18.26 3.29
C ASN A 139 -10.14 18.85 4.50
N LEU A 140 -10.66 19.92 5.09
CA LEU A 140 -10.06 20.56 6.25
C LEU A 140 -10.21 19.68 7.50
N ASN A 141 -11.39 19.08 7.71
CA ASN A 141 -11.62 18.15 8.81
C ASN A 141 -10.81 16.84 8.64
N LEU A 142 -10.68 16.33 7.42
CA LEU A 142 -9.82 15.19 7.12
C LEU A 142 -8.35 15.48 7.45
N ALA A 143 -7.84 16.63 7.00
CA ALA A 143 -6.49 17.06 7.34
C ALA A 143 -6.31 17.19 8.87
N PHE A 144 -7.35 17.62 9.58
CA PHE A 144 -7.30 17.80 11.04
C PHE A 144 -7.12 16.47 11.74
N VAL A 145 -7.96 15.50 11.37
CA VAL A 145 -7.91 14.13 11.90
C VAL A 145 -6.56 13.49 11.60
N ALA A 146 -6.04 13.67 10.37
CA ALA A 146 -4.73 13.18 10.01
C ALA A 146 -3.60 13.78 10.86
N GLN A 147 -3.69 15.06 11.19
CA GLN A 147 -2.70 15.69 12.05
C GLN A 147 -2.78 15.18 13.49
N ILE A 148 -3.99 15.03 14.04
CA ILE A 148 -4.18 14.43 15.38
C ILE A 148 -3.60 13.02 15.39
N PHE A 149 -3.85 12.22 14.35
CA PHE A 149 -3.27 10.87 14.21
C PHE A 149 -1.74 10.90 14.23
N HIS A 150 -1.13 11.81 13.46
CA HIS A 150 0.32 11.91 13.36
C HIS A 150 0.96 12.32 14.69
N GLU A 151 0.35 13.28 15.38
CA GLU A 151 0.85 13.78 16.67
C GLU A 151 0.65 12.73 17.78
N ARG A 152 -0.55 12.13 17.85
CA ARG A 152 -0.91 11.12 18.85
C ARG A 152 -1.94 10.13 18.31
N ASN A 153 -1.48 9.02 17.77
CA ASN A 153 -2.38 7.95 17.32
C ASN A 153 -2.99 7.13 18.48
N GLY A 154 -2.40 7.15 19.68
CA GLY A 154 -2.90 6.40 20.85
C GLY A 154 -2.93 4.88 20.68
N LEU A 155 -2.21 4.34 19.69
CA LEU A 155 -2.11 2.90 19.44
C LEU A 155 -0.93 2.33 20.23
N SER A 156 -1.09 1.12 20.74
CA SER A 156 -0.06 0.41 21.50
C SER A 156 1.09 -0.05 20.59
N THR A 157 2.29 -0.10 21.18
CA THR A 157 3.49 -0.62 20.51
C THR A 157 3.71 -2.10 20.84
N ASP A 158 2.64 -2.91 20.92
CA ASP A 158 2.82 -4.35 21.21
C ASP A 158 3.62 -5.02 20.08
N SER A 159 4.88 -5.31 20.40
CA SER A 159 5.85 -5.95 19.51
C SER A 159 5.33 -7.23 18.85
N LYS A 160 4.44 -8.00 19.52
CA LYS A 160 3.90 -9.23 18.96
C LYS A 160 2.95 -8.94 17.80
N LYS A 161 2.01 -8.01 17.99
CA LYS A 161 1.04 -7.62 16.97
C LYS A 161 1.71 -6.93 15.78
N ILE A 162 2.72 -6.08 16.03
CA ILE A 162 3.52 -5.45 14.98
C ILE A 162 4.24 -6.50 14.13
N SER A 163 4.92 -7.48 14.77
CA SER A 163 5.63 -8.54 14.03
C SER A 163 4.71 -9.44 13.20
N PHE A 164 3.45 -9.56 13.60
CA PHE A 164 2.42 -10.29 12.86
C PHE A 164 1.95 -9.49 11.65
N ALA A 165 1.69 -8.20 11.83
CA ALA A 165 1.33 -7.28 10.76
C ALA A 165 2.40 -7.23 9.66
N GLU A 166 3.68 -7.11 10.04
CA GLU A 166 4.81 -7.09 9.10
C GLU A 166 4.84 -8.36 8.22
N ARG A 167 4.72 -9.54 8.85
CA ARG A 167 4.67 -10.83 8.13
C ARG A 167 3.48 -10.90 7.17
N MET A 168 2.32 -10.43 7.58
CA MET A 168 1.13 -10.40 6.74
C MET A 168 1.25 -9.41 5.58
N THR A 169 1.86 -8.24 5.80
CA THR A 169 2.07 -7.27 4.72
C THR A 169 2.97 -7.83 3.62
N ASP A 170 3.95 -8.66 3.98
CA ASP A 170 4.80 -9.35 3.01
C ASP A 170 4.01 -10.42 2.23
N ASP A 171 3.24 -11.27 2.92
CA ASP A 171 2.45 -12.35 2.29
C ASP A 171 1.36 -11.84 1.33
N VAL A 172 0.65 -10.77 1.71
CA VAL A 172 -0.39 -10.14 0.86
C VAL A 172 0.23 -9.49 -0.37
N GLN A 173 1.35 -8.80 -0.18
CA GLN A 173 2.09 -8.20 -1.28
C GLN A 173 2.50 -9.28 -2.31
N ILE A 174 3.13 -10.35 -1.84
CA ILE A 174 3.52 -11.50 -2.67
C ILE A 174 2.34 -12.07 -3.46
N SER A 175 1.17 -12.16 -2.83
CA SER A 175 -0.06 -12.66 -3.46
C SER A 175 -0.58 -11.75 -4.57
N ARG A 176 -0.49 -10.42 -4.39
CA ARG A 176 -0.91 -9.45 -5.41
C ARG A 176 0.02 -9.45 -6.62
N GLU A 177 1.33 -9.47 -6.40
CA GLU A 177 2.28 -9.48 -7.49
C GLU A 177 2.26 -10.80 -8.29
N GLU A 178 2.08 -11.95 -7.63
CA GLU A 178 1.82 -13.23 -8.30
C GLU A 178 0.68 -13.10 -9.31
N ARG A 179 -0.45 -12.54 -8.85
CA ARG A 179 -1.65 -12.38 -9.67
C ARG A 179 -1.39 -11.50 -10.89
N CYS A 180 -0.69 -10.37 -10.71
CA CYS A 180 -0.33 -9.48 -11.80
C CYS A 180 0.51 -10.20 -12.86
N PHE A 181 1.55 -10.94 -12.44
CA PHE A 181 2.40 -11.67 -13.38
C PHE A 181 1.67 -12.80 -14.09
N ARG A 182 0.82 -13.53 -13.38
CA ARG A 182 0.02 -14.60 -13.96
C ARG A 182 -0.87 -14.08 -15.07
N LEU A 183 -1.60 -12.98 -14.81
CA LEU A 183 -2.47 -12.34 -15.79
C LEU A 183 -1.67 -11.81 -16.98
N TRP A 184 -0.53 -11.16 -16.74
CA TRP A 184 0.32 -10.64 -17.79
C TRP A 184 0.91 -11.77 -18.67
N ILE A 185 1.48 -12.83 -18.10
CA ILE A 185 2.03 -13.97 -18.87
C ILE A 185 0.94 -14.61 -19.74
N ASN A 186 -0.23 -14.87 -19.16
CA ASN A 186 -1.35 -15.47 -19.90
C ASN A 186 -1.88 -14.56 -21.02
N SER A 187 -1.66 -13.24 -20.94
CA SER A 187 -2.05 -12.28 -21.99
C SER A 187 -1.10 -12.25 -23.20
N LEU A 188 0.11 -12.79 -23.10
CA LEU A 188 1.11 -12.77 -24.18
C LEU A 188 0.82 -13.76 -25.33
N GLY A 189 -0.19 -14.62 -25.17
CA GLY A 189 -0.51 -15.66 -26.15
C GLY A 189 0.61 -16.70 -26.30
N ILE A 190 1.24 -17.10 -25.19
CA ILE A 190 2.12 -18.28 -25.12
C ILE A 190 1.29 -19.57 -25.17
N GLU A 191 1.92 -20.71 -25.48
CA GLU A 191 1.21 -22.01 -25.53
C GLU A 191 0.83 -22.52 -24.12
N SER A 192 1.68 -22.26 -23.13
CA SER A 192 1.45 -22.70 -21.74
C SER A 192 0.48 -21.78 -21.00
N TYR A 193 -0.35 -22.34 -20.12
CA TYR A 193 -1.21 -21.57 -19.23
C TYR A 193 -0.65 -21.56 -17.80
N VAL A 194 -0.54 -20.38 -17.19
CA VAL A 194 -0.02 -20.21 -15.83
C VAL A 194 -1.16 -20.15 -14.82
N ASN A 195 -1.13 -21.07 -13.85
CA ASN A 195 -2.04 -21.12 -12.71
C ASN A 195 -1.38 -20.63 -11.43
N ASN A 196 -0.10 -20.94 -11.24
CA ASN A 196 0.71 -20.47 -10.13
C ASN A 196 2.11 -20.13 -10.64
N VAL A 197 2.45 -18.84 -10.67
CA VAL A 197 3.72 -18.36 -11.20
C VAL A 197 4.91 -19.01 -10.48
N PHE A 198 4.82 -19.26 -9.18
CA PHE A 198 5.94 -19.80 -8.38
C PHE A 198 6.26 -21.26 -8.69
N GLU A 199 5.26 -22.05 -9.10
CA GLU A 199 5.46 -23.46 -9.40
C GLU A 199 5.66 -23.71 -10.89
N ASP A 200 4.86 -23.05 -11.74
CA ASP A 200 4.80 -23.35 -13.16
C ASP A 200 6.09 -22.94 -13.90
N VAL A 201 6.77 -21.88 -13.43
CA VAL A 201 8.01 -21.38 -14.06
C VAL A 201 9.26 -22.18 -13.72
N ARG A 202 9.21 -23.09 -12.73
CA ARG A 202 10.39 -23.81 -12.20
C ARG A 202 11.06 -24.74 -13.21
N THR A 203 10.35 -25.10 -14.28
CA THR A 203 10.90 -25.89 -15.39
C THR A 203 11.75 -25.06 -16.35
N GLY A 204 11.69 -23.74 -16.25
CA GLY A 204 12.29 -22.78 -17.18
C GLY A 204 11.54 -22.68 -18.51
N TRP A 205 10.59 -23.56 -18.83
CA TRP A 205 9.92 -23.61 -20.13
C TRP A 205 9.09 -22.36 -20.41
N ILE A 206 8.20 -22.00 -19.47
CA ILE A 206 7.33 -20.82 -19.60
C ILE A 206 8.16 -19.55 -19.75
N LEU A 207 9.28 -19.44 -19.02
CA LEU A 207 10.18 -18.29 -19.13
C LEU A 207 10.86 -18.20 -20.50
N LEU A 208 11.19 -19.34 -21.13
CA LEU A 208 11.67 -19.37 -22.51
C LEU A 208 10.58 -18.96 -23.50
N GLU A 209 9.33 -19.41 -23.33
CA GLU A 209 8.21 -18.97 -24.19
C GLU A 209 7.98 -17.46 -24.09
N VAL A 210 7.99 -16.91 -22.87
CA VAL A 210 7.89 -15.47 -22.63
C VAL A 210 9.05 -14.71 -23.29
N LEU A 211 10.27 -15.22 -23.18
CA LEU A 211 11.46 -14.64 -23.82
C LEU A 211 11.35 -14.61 -25.34
N ASP A 212 10.88 -15.68 -25.96
CA ASP A 212 10.73 -15.74 -27.42
C ASP A 212 9.58 -14.87 -27.93
N LYS A 213 8.54 -14.66 -27.12
CA LYS A 213 7.48 -13.68 -27.44
C LYS A 213 7.99 -12.25 -27.40
N VAL A 214 8.78 -11.88 -26.40
CA VAL A 214 9.23 -10.48 -26.26
C VAL A 214 10.50 -10.17 -27.04
N ALA A 215 11.39 -11.14 -27.20
CA ALA A 215 12.57 -11.04 -28.04
C ALA A 215 12.61 -12.25 -28.99
N PRO A 216 11.86 -12.20 -30.11
CA PRO A 216 11.84 -13.29 -31.08
C PRO A 216 13.23 -13.69 -31.57
N GLY A 217 13.52 -15.00 -31.52
CA GLY A 217 14.82 -15.56 -31.92
C GLY A 217 15.90 -15.46 -30.85
N SER A 218 15.56 -15.00 -29.63
CA SER A 218 16.47 -15.04 -28.49
C SER A 218 16.67 -16.45 -27.91
N VAL A 219 15.68 -17.33 -28.10
CA VAL A 219 15.68 -18.68 -27.54
C VAL A 219 16.23 -19.69 -28.55
N ASN A 220 17.18 -20.51 -28.11
CA ASN A 220 17.62 -21.68 -28.83
C ASN A 220 16.81 -22.91 -28.39
N TRP A 221 15.71 -23.15 -29.10
CA TRP A 221 14.81 -24.27 -28.85
C TRP A 221 15.47 -25.65 -29.00
N LYS A 222 16.60 -25.77 -29.71
CA LYS A 222 17.36 -27.04 -29.81
C LYS A 222 18.02 -27.44 -28.48
N HIS A 223 18.28 -26.46 -27.61
CA HIS A 223 18.84 -26.66 -26.27
C HIS A 223 17.78 -26.48 -25.17
N ALA A 224 16.50 -26.45 -25.53
CA ALA A 224 15.38 -26.39 -24.60
C ALA A 224 14.68 -27.75 -24.51
N SER A 225 14.28 -28.14 -23.31
CA SER A 225 13.53 -29.36 -23.04
C SER A 225 12.08 -29.03 -22.72
N LYS A 226 11.13 -29.46 -23.56
CA LYS A 226 9.68 -29.26 -23.33
C LYS A 226 9.18 -30.14 -22.18
N PRO A 227 8.33 -29.62 -21.26
CA PRO A 227 7.65 -30.43 -20.26
C PRO A 227 6.74 -31.53 -20.87
N PRO A 228 6.54 -32.67 -20.20
CA PRO A 228 7.03 -33.00 -18.85
C PRO A 228 8.52 -33.43 -18.82
N ILE A 229 9.31 -32.76 -17.98
CA ILE A 229 10.76 -32.98 -17.88
C ILE A 229 11.06 -34.03 -16.79
N LYS A 230 11.47 -35.23 -17.21
CA LYS A 230 11.82 -36.35 -16.30
C LYS A 230 13.12 -36.13 -15.53
N PHE A 231 14.15 -35.59 -16.18
CA PHE A 231 15.48 -35.46 -15.59
C PHE A 231 15.71 -34.05 -15.03
N PRO A 232 16.04 -33.87 -13.74
CA PRO A 232 16.21 -32.56 -13.13
C PRO A 232 17.22 -31.64 -13.82
N PHE A 233 18.33 -32.18 -14.33
CA PHE A 233 19.36 -31.38 -15.00
C PHE A 233 18.83 -30.65 -16.25
N ARG A 234 17.83 -31.21 -16.95
CA ARG A 234 17.18 -30.57 -18.10
C ARG A 234 16.40 -29.31 -17.71
N LYS A 235 15.83 -29.29 -16.49
CA LYS A 235 15.20 -28.07 -15.94
C LYS A 235 16.27 -26.99 -15.72
N VAL A 236 17.44 -27.39 -15.21
CA VAL A 236 18.58 -26.50 -14.97
C VAL A 236 19.13 -25.96 -16.29
N GLU A 237 19.23 -26.79 -17.33
CA GLU A 237 19.62 -26.36 -18.69
C GLU A 237 18.68 -25.27 -19.25
N ASN A 238 17.37 -25.49 -19.17
CA ASN A 238 16.37 -24.48 -19.56
C ASN A 238 16.58 -23.18 -18.78
N CYS A 239 16.68 -23.27 -17.45
CA CYS A 239 16.83 -22.10 -16.58
C CYS A 239 18.16 -21.37 -16.81
N ASN A 240 19.26 -22.09 -17.07
CA ASN A 240 20.54 -21.48 -17.44
C ASN A 240 20.45 -20.71 -18.76
N GLN A 241 19.70 -21.22 -19.73
CA GLN A 241 19.44 -20.52 -20.98
C GLN A 241 18.65 -19.22 -20.73
N VAL A 242 17.62 -19.25 -19.88
CA VAL A 242 16.87 -18.04 -19.47
C VAL A 242 17.81 -16.99 -18.88
N VAL A 243 18.66 -17.37 -17.92
CA VAL A 243 19.62 -16.45 -17.29
C VAL A 243 20.60 -15.89 -18.32
N LYS A 244 21.11 -16.72 -19.23
CA LYS A 244 22.03 -16.31 -20.29
C LYS A 244 21.41 -15.26 -21.21
N ILE A 245 20.17 -15.50 -21.67
CA ILE A 245 19.44 -14.56 -22.53
C ILE A 245 19.19 -13.25 -21.77
N GLY A 246 18.79 -13.33 -20.49
CA GLY A 246 18.60 -12.14 -19.66
C GLY A 246 19.85 -11.28 -19.55
N ARG A 247 21.04 -11.88 -19.41
CA ARG A 247 22.32 -11.14 -19.43
C ARG A 247 22.58 -10.46 -20.78
N GLN A 248 22.27 -11.14 -21.89
CA GLN A 248 22.43 -10.59 -23.24
C GLN A 248 21.50 -9.40 -23.51
N LEU A 249 20.29 -9.44 -22.94
CA LEU A 249 19.32 -8.34 -22.96
C LEU A 249 19.63 -7.24 -21.95
N LYS A 250 20.80 -7.29 -21.29
CA LYS A 250 21.28 -6.33 -20.27
C LYS A 250 20.39 -6.22 -19.03
N PHE A 251 19.67 -7.28 -18.69
CA PHE A 251 18.94 -7.31 -17.42
C PHE A 251 19.90 -7.47 -16.25
N SER A 252 19.57 -6.84 -15.12
CA SER A 252 20.34 -6.98 -13.89
C SER A 252 20.07 -8.36 -13.25
N VAL A 253 20.85 -9.36 -13.64
CA VAL A 253 20.77 -10.75 -13.13
C VAL A 253 22.05 -11.16 -12.38
N VAL A 254 22.57 -10.24 -11.56
CA VAL A 254 23.77 -10.45 -10.74
C VAL A 254 23.50 -11.56 -9.71
N ASN A 255 24.43 -12.51 -9.57
CA ASN A 255 24.35 -13.66 -8.65
C ASN A 255 23.19 -14.65 -8.86
N LEU A 256 22.59 -14.70 -10.06
CA LEU A 256 21.54 -15.67 -10.40
C LEU A 256 22.10 -16.83 -11.26
N GLY A 257 21.78 -18.07 -10.87
CA GLY A 257 22.01 -19.29 -11.65
C GLY A 257 20.71 -20.05 -11.97
N GLY A 258 20.76 -20.99 -12.92
CA GLY A 258 19.58 -21.77 -13.31
C GLY A 258 19.05 -22.67 -12.18
N ASN A 259 19.91 -23.12 -11.27
CA ASN A 259 19.50 -23.91 -10.10
C ASN A 259 18.58 -23.15 -9.15
N ASP A 260 18.74 -21.83 -9.04
CA ASP A 260 17.92 -21.00 -8.15
C ASP A 260 16.46 -20.98 -8.60
N ILE A 261 16.23 -20.94 -9.92
CA ILE A 261 14.90 -20.99 -10.54
C ILE A 261 14.25 -22.37 -10.33
N VAL A 262 15.02 -23.46 -10.51
CA VAL A 262 14.51 -24.83 -10.34
C VAL A 262 14.13 -25.11 -8.88
N GLN A 263 14.95 -24.64 -7.93
CA GLN A 263 14.75 -24.91 -6.52
C GLN A 263 13.61 -24.11 -5.89
N GLY A 264 13.21 -22.97 -6.45
CA GLY A 264 12.16 -22.12 -5.88
C GLY A 264 12.49 -21.72 -4.42
N ASN A 265 13.76 -21.41 -4.15
CA ASN A 265 14.34 -21.37 -2.80
C ASN A 265 13.68 -20.36 -1.86
N LYS A 266 12.93 -20.87 -0.86
CA LYS A 266 12.17 -20.12 0.15
C LYS A 266 12.98 -19.41 1.26
N LYS A 267 14.31 -19.59 1.37
CA LYS A 267 15.13 -18.98 2.45
C LYS A 267 16.03 -17.80 2.03
N LEU A 268 16.26 -17.61 0.72
CA LEU A 268 16.59 -16.29 0.15
C LEU A 268 15.35 -15.40 0.02
N ILE A 269 14.22 -15.95 0.43
CA ILE A 269 12.89 -15.40 0.26
C ILE A 269 12.52 -14.57 1.51
N VAL A 270 12.68 -14.99 2.76
CA VAL A 270 12.22 -14.11 3.89
C VAL A 270 13.10 -12.86 4.18
N GLY A 271 14.31 -12.76 3.63
CA GLY A 271 15.14 -11.54 3.74
C GLY A 271 15.33 -10.77 2.43
N ASN A 272 14.80 -11.29 1.32
CA ASN A 272 14.87 -10.75 -0.04
C ASN A 272 13.82 -11.47 -0.92
N LEU A 273 12.55 -11.44 -0.51
CA LEU A 273 11.42 -12.13 -1.17
C LEU A 273 11.02 -11.50 -2.50
N SER A 274 11.88 -10.65 -2.99
CA SER A 274 11.89 -10.02 -4.28
C SER A 274 13.30 -10.15 -4.83
N LEU A 275 13.85 -11.37 -4.93
CA LEU A 275 14.89 -11.66 -5.92
C LEU A 275 14.25 -12.32 -7.12
N SER A 276 13.62 -13.50 -7.03
CA SER A 276 12.84 -14.05 -8.15
C SER A 276 11.65 -13.16 -8.55
N LEU A 277 11.03 -12.45 -7.59
CA LEU A 277 9.97 -11.49 -7.84
C LEU A 277 10.50 -10.14 -8.35
N PHE A 278 11.67 -9.64 -7.92
CA PHE A 278 12.32 -8.46 -8.52
C PHE A 278 13.01 -8.80 -9.83
N PHE A 279 13.38 -10.07 -10.04
CA PHE A 279 13.91 -10.60 -11.29
C PHE A 279 12.76 -10.74 -12.24
N LEU A 280 11.64 -11.40 -11.92
CA LEU A 280 10.47 -11.42 -12.78
C LEU A 280 9.90 -10.00 -12.92
N TYR A 281 9.81 -9.19 -11.87
CA TYR A 281 9.38 -7.78 -11.97
C TYR A 281 10.32 -6.94 -12.83
N ASN A 282 11.63 -6.92 -12.62
CA ASN A 282 12.56 -6.16 -13.48
C ASN A 282 12.71 -6.79 -14.84
N PHE A 283 12.72 -8.11 -14.97
CA PHE A 283 12.80 -8.80 -16.27
C PHE A 283 11.54 -8.52 -17.06
N LEU A 284 10.36 -8.60 -16.44
CA LEU A 284 9.09 -8.29 -17.06
C LEU A 284 8.88 -6.79 -17.26
N ILE A 285 9.33 -5.92 -16.36
CA ILE A 285 9.37 -4.46 -16.60
C ILE A 285 10.36 -4.13 -17.68
N ASN A 286 11.54 -4.73 -17.73
CA ASN A 286 12.49 -4.51 -18.80
C ASN A 286 11.96 -5.10 -20.12
N LEU A 287 11.26 -6.23 -20.11
CA LEU A 287 10.52 -6.77 -21.26
C LEU A 287 9.41 -5.80 -21.68
N ILE A 288 8.61 -5.27 -20.75
CA ILE A 288 7.51 -4.31 -20.98
C ILE A 288 8.05 -2.97 -21.49
N CYS A 289 9.17 -2.49 -20.97
CA CYS A 289 9.86 -1.30 -21.46
C CYS A 289 10.48 -1.54 -22.84
N PHE A 290 11.04 -2.74 -23.07
CA PHE A 290 11.58 -3.15 -24.36
C PHE A 290 10.49 -3.31 -25.43
N THR A 291 9.30 -3.81 -25.08
CA THR A 291 8.12 -3.81 -25.96
C THR A 291 7.54 -2.40 -26.13
N SER A 292 7.54 -1.57 -25.09
CA SER A 292 7.06 -0.17 -25.14
C SER A 292 7.93 0.77 -25.98
N ILE A 293 9.18 0.39 -26.29
CA ILE A 293 10.02 1.11 -27.27
C ILE A 293 9.57 0.81 -28.72
N LYS A 294 8.84 -0.29 -28.94
CA LYS A 294 8.41 -0.70 -30.30
C LYS A 294 6.96 -0.39 -30.62
N GLU A 295 6.04 -0.35 -29.65
CA GLU A 295 4.66 0.09 -29.89
C GLU A 295 4.12 0.88 -28.70
N PHE A 296 3.79 2.15 -28.93
CA PHE A 296 3.16 3.03 -27.96
C PHE A 296 1.64 2.96 -28.11
N SER A 297 0.94 2.93 -26.96
CA SER A 297 -0.50 3.15 -26.72
C SER A 297 -1.25 1.86 -26.31
N PHE A 298 -1.46 1.67 -25.01
CA PHE A 298 -2.75 1.29 -24.38
C PHE A 298 -2.64 0.80 -22.92
N VAL A 299 -1.47 0.38 -22.41
CA VAL A 299 -1.41 -0.35 -21.11
C VAL A 299 -1.11 0.53 -19.88
N LEU A 300 -0.55 1.73 -20.03
CA LEU A 300 -0.25 2.63 -18.91
C LEU A 300 -1.50 3.14 -18.17
N HIS A 301 -2.70 2.96 -18.72
CA HIS A 301 -3.94 3.39 -18.07
C HIS A 301 -4.38 2.47 -16.92
N PHE A 302 -3.87 1.23 -16.86
CA PHE A 302 -4.20 0.29 -15.79
C PHE A 302 -3.37 0.48 -14.51
N TYR A 303 -2.21 1.12 -14.60
CA TYR A 303 -1.28 1.28 -13.46
C TYR A 303 -1.70 2.37 -12.46
N TYR A 304 -2.72 3.17 -12.78
CA TYR A 304 -3.15 4.32 -11.97
C TYR A 304 -4.53 4.16 -11.30
N TYR A 305 -5.22 3.03 -11.50
CA TYR A 305 -6.63 2.87 -11.07
C TYR A 305 -6.96 1.55 -10.33
N LEU A 306 -5.95 0.82 -9.85
CA LEU A 306 -6.09 -0.31 -8.92
C LEU A 306 -5.04 -0.18 -7.81
#